data_AF-A0A067C454-F1
#
_entry.id   AF-A0A067C454-F1
#
_cell.length_a   1.000
_cell.length_b   1.000
_cell.length_c   1.000
_cell.angle_alpha   90.00
_cell.angle_beta   90.00
_cell.angle_gamma   90.00
#
_symmetry.space_group_name_H-M   'P 1'
#
loop_
_entity.id
_entity.type
_entity.pdbx_description
1 polymer ?
#
loop_
_entity_poly.entity_id
_entity_poly.type
_entity_poly.pdbx_seq_one_letter_code
_entity_poly.pdbx_strand_id
1 'polypeptide(L)'
;MEYVSLIIHEDAAHDCITMLGDLGVVEFTDLNPELTPFQRRYASYIQRCNEMDRKLRCFMVEMTKFKISAKSADNVDSFLAGSPDVCHSSQDTTVRALNSIERILEDKEQELLQLNSMHEKLTREYNERKELQEIISRIGGLVETELSDAMRVSSRMGSSITTSVDSPMDASESDLAIRFKNITGVVPADERLNFERMVFRATRGNCFMRFSAIDELLADPGTGVAVEKHAFVIFFQSQFIETKLRKICDAFHARIDTIEFVLNMVSNTASYLRLWALSLAHSELSTVFFEKAMLSTINMDSFVAIFIGFAIFAGTTFGVILCMDVLECFLHALRLHWVEFQGKFYKADGIAFNPLRLKDLRSSMDS
;
A
#
# COMPACT_ATOMS: atom_id res chain seq x y z
N MET A 1 -7.89 70.52 -21.25
CA MET A 1 -6.80 69.54 -21.11
C MET A 1 -5.51 70.29 -21.37
N GLU A 2 -4.72 70.49 -20.32
CA GLU A 2 -3.41 71.12 -20.44
C GLU A 2 -2.35 70.03 -20.33
N TYR A 3 -1.34 70.10 -21.19
CA TYR A 3 -0.20 69.20 -21.10
C TYR A 3 0.75 69.73 -20.03
N VAL A 4 0.95 68.94 -18.98
CA VAL A 4 1.85 69.26 -17.88
C VAL A 4 3.03 68.29 -17.91
N SER A 5 4.25 68.82 -17.85
CA SER A 5 5.45 68.01 -17.69
C SER A 5 5.78 67.89 -16.21
N LEU A 6 5.77 66.66 -15.69
CA LEU A 6 6.04 66.35 -14.30
C LEU A 6 7.45 65.78 -14.17
N ILE A 7 8.32 66.44 -13.41
CA ILE A 7 9.67 65.97 -13.11
C ILE A 7 9.66 65.41 -11.69
N ILE A 8 9.85 64.10 -11.56
CA ILE A 8 9.83 63.41 -10.27
C ILE A 8 11.22 62.86 -9.95
N HIS A 9 11.64 62.99 -8.70
CA HIS A 9 12.84 62.34 -8.18
C HIS A 9 12.61 60.83 -8.04
N GLU A 10 13.60 60.00 -8.36
CA GLU A 10 13.45 58.54 -8.38
C GLU A 10 12.95 57.98 -7.04
N ASP A 11 13.51 58.43 -5.93
CA ASP A 11 13.16 57.97 -4.58
C ASP A 11 11.71 58.28 -4.19
N ALA A 12 11.10 59.31 -4.76
CA ALA A 12 9.73 59.72 -4.47
C ALA A 12 8.72 59.29 -5.54
N ALA A 13 9.18 58.62 -6.60
CA ALA A 13 8.34 58.30 -7.76
C ALA A 13 7.12 57.46 -7.40
N HIS A 14 7.30 56.43 -6.56
CA HIS A 14 6.22 55.53 -6.16
C HIS A 14 5.12 56.25 -5.36
N ASP A 15 5.52 57.06 -4.38
CA ASP A 15 4.59 57.78 -3.50
C ASP A 15 3.84 58.88 -4.27
N CYS A 16 4.54 59.62 -5.13
CA CYS A 16 3.93 60.64 -5.99
C CYS A 16 2.91 60.01 -6.95
N ILE A 17 3.23 58.87 -7.57
CA ILE A 17 2.30 58.18 -8.48
C ILE A 17 1.09 57.64 -7.71
N THR A 18 1.28 57.13 -6.50
CA THR A 18 0.16 56.65 -5.66
C THR A 18 -0.81 57.78 -5.34
N MET A 19 -0.30 58.92 -4.85
CA MET A 19 -1.13 60.10 -4.57
C MET A 19 -1.84 60.64 -5.82
N LEU A 20 -1.18 60.63 -6.98
CA LEU A 20 -1.81 61.02 -8.24
C LEU A 20 -2.90 60.04 -8.68
N GLY A 21 -2.70 58.75 -8.42
CA GLY A 21 -3.69 57.70 -8.66
C GLY A 21 -4.95 57.89 -7.80
N ASP A 22 -4.77 58.21 -6.53
CA ASP A 22 -5.89 58.48 -5.60
C ASP A 22 -6.71 59.71 -6.02
N LEU A 23 -6.05 60.73 -6.57
CA LEU A 23 -6.72 61.92 -7.10
C LEU A 23 -7.49 61.63 -8.40
N GLY A 24 -7.01 60.71 -9.25
CA GLY A 24 -7.71 60.27 -10.47
C GLY A 24 -7.89 61.34 -11.56
N VAL A 25 -7.12 62.43 -11.52
CA VAL A 25 -7.27 63.60 -12.42
C VAL A 25 -6.27 63.64 -13.58
N VAL A 26 -5.34 62.68 -13.67
CA VAL A 26 -4.24 62.70 -14.64
C VAL A 26 -4.31 61.51 -15.59
N GLU A 27 -4.14 61.79 -16.89
CA GLU A 27 -3.94 60.78 -17.93
C GLU A 27 -2.46 60.77 -18.34
N PHE A 28 -1.79 59.61 -18.25
CA PHE A 28 -0.39 59.46 -18.62
C PHE A 28 -0.24 59.18 -20.12
N THR A 29 0.65 59.91 -20.78
CA THR A 29 1.03 59.67 -22.17
C THR A 29 2.35 58.90 -22.23
N ASP A 30 2.44 57.88 -23.11
CA ASP A 30 3.66 57.09 -23.25
C ASP A 30 4.73 57.89 -24.00
N LEU A 31 5.79 58.28 -23.28
CA LEU A 31 6.94 58.98 -23.84
C LEU A 31 7.94 58.05 -24.52
N ASN A 32 7.85 56.72 -24.31
CA ASN A 32 8.80 55.74 -24.81
C ASN A 32 8.13 54.63 -25.65
N PRO A 33 7.47 54.96 -26.78
CA PRO A 33 6.81 53.96 -27.63
C PRO A 33 7.79 53.02 -28.34
N GLU A 34 9.02 53.49 -28.59
CA GLU A 34 10.06 52.73 -29.31
C GLU A 34 10.68 51.60 -28.47
N LEU A 35 10.51 51.63 -27.15
CA LEU A 35 11.08 50.62 -26.25
C LEU A 35 10.15 49.42 -26.12
N THR A 36 10.71 48.23 -26.32
CA THR A 36 9.99 46.98 -26.04
C THR A 36 9.64 46.87 -24.55
N PRO A 37 8.53 46.19 -24.17
CA PRO A 37 8.08 46.10 -22.78
C PRO A 37 9.15 45.60 -21.80
N PHE A 38 10.04 44.70 -22.23
CA PHE A 38 11.11 44.12 -21.42
C PHE A 38 12.30 45.07 -21.19
N GLN A 39 12.51 46.02 -22.09
CA GLN A 39 13.59 47.02 -21.98
C GLN A 39 13.20 48.21 -21.11
N ARG A 40 11.94 48.28 -20.66
CA ARG A 40 11.44 49.35 -19.78
C ARG A 40 12.00 49.19 -18.37
N ARG A 41 12.29 50.33 -17.71
CA ARG A 41 12.96 50.41 -16.41
C ARG A 41 12.32 49.54 -15.30
N TYR A 42 10.99 49.50 -15.23
CA TYR A 42 10.24 48.81 -14.16
C TYR A 42 9.69 47.42 -14.57
N ALA A 43 10.18 46.84 -15.67
CA ALA A 43 9.67 45.57 -16.20
C ALA A 43 9.79 44.41 -15.18
N SER A 44 10.87 44.37 -14.40
CA SER A 44 11.08 43.34 -13.36
C SER A 44 10.04 43.41 -12.23
N TYR A 45 9.65 44.61 -11.80
CA TYR A 45 8.61 44.81 -10.78
C TYR A 45 7.24 44.37 -11.29
N ILE A 46 6.93 44.66 -12.56
CA ILE A 46 5.68 44.18 -13.19
C ILE A 46 5.65 42.66 -13.26
N GLN A 47 6.78 42.04 -13.65
CA GLN A 47 6.90 40.59 -13.70
C GLN A 47 6.68 39.95 -12.31
N ARG A 48 7.23 40.58 -11.26
CA ARG A 48 7.04 40.15 -9.87
C ARG A 48 5.57 40.19 -9.45
N CYS A 49 4.87 41.29 -9.73
CA CYS A 49 3.44 41.40 -9.44
C CYS A 49 2.61 40.39 -10.23
N ASN A 50 2.95 40.14 -11.50
CA ASN A 50 2.27 39.13 -12.32
C ASN A 50 2.47 37.72 -11.76
N GLU A 51 3.65 37.41 -11.20
CA GLU A 51 3.91 36.13 -10.58
C GLU A 51 3.11 35.95 -9.28
N MET A 52 3.00 36.99 -8.45
CA MET A 52 2.13 36.98 -7.27
C MET A 52 0.66 36.80 -7.65
N ASP A 53 0.20 37.49 -8.68
CA ASP A 53 -1.16 37.35 -9.18
C ASP A 53 -1.43 35.96 -9.76
N ARG A 54 -0.46 35.33 -10.44
CA ARG A 54 -0.54 33.90 -10.86
C ARG A 54 -0.79 32.98 -9.66
N LYS A 55 -0.07 33.19 -8.56
CA LYS A 55 -0.23 32.39 -7.32
C LYS A 55 -1.61 32.59 -6.69
N LEU A 56 -2.11 33.83 -6.64
CA LEU A 56 -3.47 34.12 -6.15
C LEU A 56 -4.55 33.45 -7.02
N ARG A 57 -4.41 33.47 -8.34
CA ARG A 57 -5.33 32.74 -9.25
C ARG A 57 -5.33 31.25 -8.98
N CYS A 58 -4.16 30.66 -8.71
CA CYS A 58 -4.04 29.25 -8.32
C CYS A 58 -4.86 28.96 -7.05
N PHE A 59 -4.73 29.81 -6.02
CA PHE A 59 -5.52 29.66 -4.79
C PHE A 59 -7.01 29.82 -5.02
N MET A 60 -7.45 30.74 -5.88
CA MET A 60 -8.85 30.85 -6.24
C MET A 60 -9.39 29.57 -6.88
N VAL A 61 -8.64 28.95 -7.80
CA VAL A 61 -9.03 27.68 -8.42
C VAL A 61 -9.17 26.57 -7.36
N GLU A 62 -8.19 26.43 -6.47
CA GLU A 62 -8.26 25.44 -5.38
C GLU A 62 -9.43 25.72 -4.42
N MET A 63 -9.67 26.97 -4.04
CA MET A 63 -10.82 27.34 -3.21
C MET A 63 -12.15 26.97 -3.87
N THR A 64 -12.29 27.17 -5.18
CA THR A 64 -13.49 26.75 -5.92
C THR A 64 -13.64 25.23 -5.96
N LYS A 65 -12.55 24.49 -6.13
CA LYS A 65 -12.52 23.01 -6.11
C LYS A 65 -13.05 22.46 -4.78
N PHE A 66 -12.62 23.07 -3.66
CA PHE A 66 -13.06 22.68 -2.32
C PHE A 66 -14.33 23.39 -1.83
N LYS A 67 -14.98 24.22 -2.68
CA LYS A 67 -16.18 25.01 -2.34
C LYS A 67 -16.01 25.88 -1.09
N ILE A 68 -14.82 26.43 -0.88
CA ILE A 68 -14.51 27.33 0.23
C ILE A 68 -14.83 28.76 -0.20
N SER A 69 -15.71 29.45 0.54
CA SER A 69 -15.98 30.87 0.32
C SER A 69 -14.91 31.71 0.99
N ALA A 70 -14.13 32.46 0.21
CA ALA A 70 -13.22 33.47 0.75
C ALA A 70 -14.03 34.60 1.44
N LYS A 71 -13.56 35.07 2.60
CA LYS A 71 -14.09 36.30 3.21
C LYS A 71 -13.44 37.48 2.49
N SER A 72 -14.22 38.33 1.84
CA SER A 72 -13.68 39.56 1.27
C SER A 72 -13.31 40.52 2.40
N ALA A 73 -12.12 41.10 2.34
CA ALA A 73 -11.84 42.29 3.14
C ALA A 73 -12.48 43.48 2.42
N ASP A 74 -13.39 44.19 3.10
CA ASP A 74 -14.18 45.26 2.47
C ASP A 74 -13.31 46.39 1.92
N ASN A 75 -12.24 46.78 2.63
CA ASN A 75 -11.33 47.87 2.23
C ASN A 75 -9.84 47.50 2.37
N VAL A 76 -8.99 47.99 1.47
CA VAL A 76 -7.53 47.78 1.48
C VAL A 76 -6.91 48.29 2.79
N ASP A 77 -7.35 49.45 3.29
CA ASP A 77 -6.84 50.02 4.54
C ASP A 77 -7.19 49.15 5.76
N SER A 78 -8.35 48.50 5.74
CA SER A 78 -8.77 47.57 6.80
C SER A 78 -7.95 46.27 6.78
N PHE A 79 -7.52 45.83 5.59
CA PHE A 79 -6.63 44.69 5.43
C PHE A 79 -5.22 45.01 5.93
N LEU A 80 -4.68 46.18 5.57
CA LEU A 80 -3.37 46.63 6.05
C LEU A 80 -3.36 46.81 7.58
N ALA A 81 -4.42 47.37 8.16
CA ALA A 81 -4.54 47.54 9.62
C ALA A 81 -4.71 46.21 10.39
N GLY A 82 -5.25 45.17 9.75
CA GLY A 82 -5.54 43.87 10.36
C GLY A 82 -4.36 42.89 10.37
N SER A 83 -3.35 43.08 9.52
CA SER A 83 -2.20 42.18 9.40
C SER A 83 -0.97 42.74 10.12
N PRO A 84 -0.62 42.24 11.33
CA PRO A 84 0.51 42.76 12.12
C PRO A 84 1.88 42.54 11.44
N ASP A 85 1.98 41.60 10.50
CA ASP A 85 3.20 41.32 9.73
C ASP A 85 3.49 42.34 8.61
N VAL A 86 2.55 43.25 8.34
CA VAL A 86 2.60 44.21 7.21
C VAL A 86 2.80 45.66 7.67
N CYS A 87 2.53 45.97 8.95
CA CYS A 87 2.58 47.34 9.47
C CYS A 87 3.84 47.66 10.30
N HIS A 88 4.73 48.51 9.76
CA HIS A 88 5.71 49.27 10.55
C HIS A 88 5.78 50.74 10.09
N SER A 89 5.90 51.64 11.07
CA SER A 89 5.59 53.08 11.04
C SER A 89 6.60 54.00 10.33
N SER A 90 7.15 53.64 9.17
CA SER A 90 8.03 54.56 8.40
C SER A 90 8.06 54.26 6.91
N GLN A 91 8.33 55.30 6.10
CA GLN A 91 8.30 55.40 4.63
C GLN A 91 8.84 54.19 3.82
N ASP A 92 9.62 53.30 4.43
CA ASP A 92 9.98 51.98 3.86
C ASP A 92 8.82 50.96 3.85
N THR A 93 7.58 51.36 4.14
CA THR A 93 6.47 50.43 4.43
C THR A 93 6.03 49.64 3.19
N THR A 94 5.94 50.27 2.02
CA THR A 94 5.33 49.66 0.81
C THR A 94 6.21 48.58 0.19
N VAL A 95 7.50 48.85 0.03
CA VAL A 95 8.46 47.87 -0.50
C VAL A 95 8.63 46.68 0.46
N ARG A 96 8.67 46.95 1.77
CA ARG A 96 8.77 45.89 2.78
C ARG A 96 7.48 45.07 2.88
N ALA A 97 6.31 45.70 2.81
CA ALA A 97 5.02 45.03 2.74
C ALA A 97 4.91 44.14 1.50
N LEU A 98 5.36 44.61 0.35
CA LEU A 98 5.36 43.81 -0.88
C LEU A 98 6.29 42.59 -0.74
N ASN A 99 7.47 42.77 -0.15
CA ASN A 99 8.39 41.67 0.14
C ASN A 99 7.81 40.66 1.14
N SER A 100 7.09 41.10 2.18
CA SER A 100 6.48 40.19 3.14
C SER A 100 5.33 39.41 2.53
N ILE A 101 4.48 40.05 1.73
CA ILE A 101 3.38 39.39 1.02
C ILE A 101 3.92 38.37 0.02
N GLU A 102 4.97 38.72 -0.75
CA GLU A 102 5.59 37.75 -1.67
C GLU A 102 6.08 36.50 -0.92
N ARG A 103 6.77 36.67 0.20
CA ARG A 103 7.27 35.55 0.99
C ARG A 103 6.13 34.68 1.52
N ILE A 104 5.08 35.30 2.07
CA ILE A 104 3.91 34.57 2.58
C ILE A 104 3.25 33.79 1.44
N LEU A 105 3.12 34.40 0.27
CA LEU A 105 2.48 33.78 -0.89
C LEU A 105 3.31 32.60 -1.42
N GLU A 106 4.64 32.72 -1.40
CA GLU A 106 5.57 31.63 -1.73
C GLU A 106 5.47 30.47 -0.75
N ASP A 107 5.52 30.77 0.54
CA ASP A 107 5.43 29.76 1.60
C ASP A 107 4.09 29.01 1.49
N LYS A 108 2.98 29.72 1.28
CA LYS A 108 1.65 29.11 1.10
C LYS A 108 1.49 28.34 -0.19
N GLU A 109 2.10 28.77 -1.30
CA GLU A 109 2.08 28.01 -2.54
C GLU A 109 2.82 26.68 -2.37
N GLN A 110 3.99 26.70 -1.75
CA GLN A 110 4.77 25.48 -1.48
C GLN A 110 4.02 24.52 -0.55
N GLU A 111 3.46 25.03 0.54
CA GLU A 111 2.63 24.25 1.46
C GLU A 111 1.45 23.59 0.73
N LEU A 112 0.73 24.34 -0.13
CA LEU A 112 -0.41 23.82 -0.87
C LEU A 112 -0.02 22.78 -1.92
N LEU A 113 1.06 23.00 -2.66
CA LEU A 113 1.57 22.01 -3.63
C LEU A 113 1.99 20.71 -2.93
N GLN A 114 2.67 20.83 -1.78
CA GLN A 114 3.04 19.68 -0.98
C GLN A 114 1.80 18.95 -0.46
N LEU A 115 0.82 19.68 0.08
CA LEU A 115 -0.41 19.11 0.62
C LEU A 115 -1.22 18.41 -0.47
N ASN A 116 -1.36 19.00 -1.65
CA ASN A 116 -2.01 18.38 -2.80
C ASN A 116 -1.32 17.07 -3.19
N SER A 117 0.02 17.06 -3.28
CA SER A 117 0.78 15.83 -3.57
C SER A 117 0.57 14.75 -2.50
N MET A 118 0.55 15.14 -1.21
CA MET A 118 0.29 14.21 -0.12
C MET A 118 -1.15 13.69 -0.14
N HIS A 119 -2.12 14.54 -0.48
CA HIS A 119 -3.53 14.17 -0.59
C HIS A 119 -3.74 13.15 -1.70
N GLU A 120 -3.17 13.37 -2.90
CA GLU A 120 -3.24 12.40 -4.00
C GLU A 120 -2.64 11.04 -3.63
N LYS A 121 -1.48 11.05 -2.95
CA LYS A 121 -0.83 9.83 -2.47
C LYS A 121 -1.68 9.11 -1.43
N LEU A 122 -2.19 9.83 -0.44
CA LEU A 122 -3.01 9.26 0.63
C LEU A 122 -4.31 8.67 0.08
N THR A 123 -4.97 9.36 -0.85
CA THR A 123 -6.18 8.87 -1.51
C THR A 123 -5.88 7.60 -2.31
N ARG A 124 -4.75 7.54 -3.04
CA ARG A 124 -4.33 6.33 -3.74
C ARG A 124 -4.12 5.16 -2.78
N GLU A 125 -3.34 5.36 -1.73
CA GLU A 125 -3.04 4.34 -0.71
C GLU A 125 -4.30 3.87 0.04
N TYR A 126 -5.21 4.79 0.34
CA TYR A 126 -6.48 4.48 0.98
C TYR A 126 -7.34 3.60 0.06
N ASN A 127 -7.47 3.98 -1.21
CA ASN A 127 -8.21 3.19 -2.19
C ASN A 127 -7.62 1.79 -2.36
N GLU A 128 -6.29 1.67 -2.45
CA GLU A 128 -5.61 0.37 -2.56
C GLU A 128 -5.88 -0.54 -1.36
N ARG A 129 -5.79 -0.01 -0.13
CA ARG A 129 -6.10 -0.79 1.08
C ARG A 129 -7.56 -1.20 1.15
N LYS A 130 -8.45 -0.32 0.72
CA LYS A 130 -9.89 -0.55 0.74
C LYS A 130 -10.32 -1.60 -0.30
N GLU A 131 -9.74 -1.54 -1.49
CA GLU A 131 -9.89 -2.59 -2.52
C GLU A 131 -9.47 -3.96 -1.96
N LEU A 132 -8.31 -4.02 -1.31
CA LEU A 132 -7.80 -5.26 -0.70
C LEU A 132 -8.70 -5.76 0.44
N GLN A 133 -9.22 -4.86 1.28
CA GLN A 133 -10.14 -5.22 2.36
C GLN A 133 -11.44 -5.84 1.82
N GLU A 134 -12.03 -5.22 0.79
CA GLU A 134 -13.26 -5.72 0.15
C GLU A 134 -13.03 -7.04 -0.58
N ILE A 135 -11.88 -7.19 -1.25
CA ILE A 135 -11.41 -8.46 -1.80
C ILE A 135 -11.44 -9.52 -0.70
N ILE A 136 -10.73 -9.33 0.41
CA ILE A 136 -10.64 -10.35 1.47
C ILE A 136 -12.01 -10.70 2.06
N SER A 137 -12.84 -9.69 2.35
CA SER A 137 -14.15 -9.91 2.95
C SER A 137 -15.09 -10.71 2.04
N ARG A 138 -15.16 -10.35 0.75
CA ARG A 138 -16.10 -10.98 -0.19
C ARG A 138 -15.55 -12.28 -0.76
N ILE A 139 -14.26 -12.32 -1.08
CA ILE A 139 -13.62 -13.49 -1.67
C ILE A 139 -13.40 -14.58 -0.62
N GLY A 140 -13.13 -14.24 0.64
CA GLY A 140 -13.07 -15.21 1.73
C GLY A 140 -14.31 -16.11 1.78
N GLY A 141 -15.50 -15.50 1.74
CA GLY A 141 -16.76 -16.26 1.73
C GLY A 141 -16.96 -17.11 0.47
N LEU A 142 -16.52 -16.63 -0.71
CA LEU A 142 -16.60 -17.39 -1.96
C LEU A 142 -15.63 -18.59 -1.98
N VAL A 143 -14.42 -18.40 -1.47
CA VAL A 143 -13.39 -19.44 -1.40
C VAL A 143 -13.81 -20.54 -0.44
N GLU A 144 -14.35 -20.21 0.74
CA GLU A 144 -14.86 -21.21 1.69
C GLU A 144 -16.02 -22.03 1.12
N THR A 145 -16.96 -21.37 0.44
CA THR A 145 -18.11 -22.04 -0.17
C THR A 145 -17.68 -23.00 -1.28
N GLU A 146 -16.82 -22.54 -2.19
CA GLU A 146 -16.37 -23.33 -3.35
C GLU A 146 -15.36 -24.44 -2.94
N LEU A 147 -14.51 -24.22 -1.92
CA LEU A 147 -13.66 -25.29 -1.36
C LEU A 147 -14.51 -26.38 -0.70
N SER A 148 -15.57 -25.99 0.05
CA SER A 148 -16.48 -26.95 0.68
C SER A 148 -17.26 -27.76 -0.36
N ASP A 149 -17.72 -27.12 -1.44
CA ASP A 149 -18.45 -27.78 -2.51
C ASP A 149 -17.54 -28.64 -3.42
N ALA A 150 -16.32 -28.21 -3.71
CA ALA A 150 -15.34 -29.04 -4.42
C ALA A 150 -14.95 -30.30 -3.60
N MET A 151 -14.81 -30.15 -2.28
CA MET A 151 -14.53 -31.27 -1.36
C MET A 151 -15.73 -32.23 -1.25
N ARG A 152 -16.96 -31.72 -1.36
CA ARG A 152 -18.20 -32.52 -1.46
C ARG A 152 -18.38 -33.24 -2.80
N VAL A 153 -17.86 -32.70 -3.89
CA VAL A 153 -17.92 -33.33 -5.22
C VAL A 153 -16.87 -34.45 -5.36
N SER A 154 -15.68 -34.28 -4.79
CA SER A 154 -14.65 -35.32 -4.74
C SER A 154 -15.13 -36.57 -3.97
N SER A 155 -15.86 -36.39 -2.87
CA SER A 155 -16.44 -37.51 -2.11
C SER A 155 -17.58 -38.23 -2.84
N ARG A 156 -18.24 -37.59 -3.82
CA ARG A 156 -19.27 -38.22 -4.65
C ARG A 156 -18.69 -39.02 -5.82
N MET A 157 -17.58 -38.58 -6.41
CA MET A 157 -16.94 -39.27 -7.54
C MET A 157 -16.18 -40.54 -7.13
N GLY A 158 -15.84 -40.71 -5.86
CA GLY A 158 -15.18 -41.91 -5.31
C GLY A 158 -16.09 -43.10 -4.99
N SER A 159 -17.41 -43.02 -5.28
CA SER A 159 -18.40 -44.02 -4.84
C SER A 159 -18.85 -45.01 -5.92
N SER A 160 -17.94 -45.48 -6.75
CA SER A 160 -18.21 -46.63 -7.63
C SER A 160 -16.95 -47.46 -7.88
N ILE A 161 -16.69 -48.39 -6.96
CA ILE A 161 -16.32 -49.79 -7.20
C ILE A 161 -16.41 -50.51 -5.84
N THR A 162 -17.14 -51.62 -5.82
CA THR A 162 -17.48 -52.43 -4.65
C THR A 162 -16.40 -53.47 -4.31
N THR A 163 -16.48 -53.98 -3.07
CA THR A 163 -15.98 -55.26 -2.51
C THR A 163 -14.46 -55.49 -2.37
N SER A 164 -13.93 -55.45 -1.14
CA SER A 164 -13.69 -56.65 -0.29
C SER A 164 -12.89 -56.29 0.97
N VAL A 165 -13.22 -56.96 2.08
CA VAL A 165 -12.58 -56.93 3.40
C VAL A 165 -11.14 -57.46 3.32
N ASP A 166 -10.14 -56.71 3.80
CA ASP A 166 -9.13 -57.14 4.80
C ASP A 166 -7.99 -56.12 5.04
N SER A 167 -7.59 -56.04 6.31
CA SER A 167 -6.31 -55.53 6.86
C SER A 167 -6.03 -54.00 6.93
N PRO A 168 -5.69 -53.47 8.13
CA PRO A 168 -5.18 -52.12 8.33
C PRO A 168 -3.66 -52.12 8.48
N MET A 169 -2.92 -51.72 7.45
CA MET A 169 -1.55 -51.19 7.54
C MET A 169 -1.20 -50.49 6.23
N ASP A 170 -0.43 -49.40 6.33
CA ASP A 170 0.04 -48.51 5.26
C ASP A 170 -0.97 -47.51 4.69
N ALA A 171 -1.35 -46.54 5.54
CA ALA A 171 -1.68 -45.20 5.07
C ALA A 171 -0.40 -44.51 4.57
N SER A 172 0.00 -44.84 3.35
CA SER A 172 0.88 -43.95 2.59
C SER A 172 0.10 -42.67 2.28
N GLU A 173 0.50 -41.57 2.90
CA GLU A 173 0.05 -40.22 2.59
C GLU A 173 0.45 -39.88 1.14
N SER A 174 -0.32 -40.39 0.17
CA SER A 174 -0.37 -39.84 -1.18
C SER A 174 -1.79 -39.37 -1.44
N ASP A 175 -2.31 -38.56 -0.52
CA ASP A 175 -3.43 -37.69 -0.85
C ASP A 175 -2.83 -36.55 -1.66
N LEU A 176 -2.75 -36.76 -2.98
CA LEU A 176 -2.32 -35.80 -3.96
C LEU A 176 -3.39 -34.69 -4.02
N ALA A 177 -3.50 -33.91 -2.95
CA ALA A 177 -4.43 -32.79 -2.84
C ALA A 177 -4.13 -31.89 -4.04
N ILE A 178 -5.03 -31.90 -5.02
CA ILE A 178 -4.96 -31.06 -6.21
C ILE A 178 -5.00 -29.61 -5.71
N ARG A 179 -3.82 -29.03 -5.50
CA ARG A 179 -3.68 -27.65 -5.06
C ARG A 179 -3.97 -26.75 -6.25
N PHE A 180 -5.21 -26.27 -6.34
CA PHE A 180 -5.55 -25.15 -7.20
C PHE A 180 -4.85 -23.91 -6.67
N LYS A 181 -4.17 -23.19 -7.56
CA LYS A 181 -3.70 -21.83 -7.33
C LYS A 181 -4.83 -20.86 -7.60
N ASN A 182 -4.81 -19.73 -6.94
CA ASN A 182 -5.77 -18.67 -7.20
C ASN A 182 -5.10 -17.32 -7.46
N ILE A 183 -5.74 -16.53 -8.30
CA ILE A 183 -5.40 -15.12 -8.54
C ILE A 183 -6.64 -14.32 -8.19
N THR A 184 -6.45 -13.28 -7.40
CA THR A 184 -7.51 -12.34 -7.02
C THR A 184 -7.12 -10.93 -7.42
N GLY A 185 -8.13 -10.09 -7.66
CA GLY A 185 -7.87 -8.73 -8.08
C GLY A 185 -9.14 -7.93 -8.28
N VAL A 186 -8.96 -6.69 -8.76
CA VAL A 186 -10.05 -5.75 -9.05
C VAL A 186 -10.03 -5.34 -10.52
N VAL A 187 -11.20 -5.26 -11.14
CA VAL A 187 -11.41 -4.77 -12.51
C VAL A 187 -12.54 -3.72 -12.51
N PRO A 188 -12.45 -2.64 -13.30
CA PRO A 188 -13.55 -1.69 -13.48
C PRO A 188 -14.83 -2.36 -14.02
N ALA A 189 -16.01 -1.85 -13.65
CA ALA A 189 -17.27 -2.46 -14.04
C ALA A 189 -17.49 -2.53 -15.55
N ASP A 190 -17.06 -1.50 -16.27
CA ASP A 190 -17.19 -1.40 -17.73
C ASP A 190 -16.42 -2.49 -18.48
N GLU A 191 -15.28 -2.92 -17.91
CA GLU A 191 -14.38 -3.88 -18.57
C GLU A 191 -14.60 -5.33 -18.14
N ARG A 192 -15.44 -5.57 -17.12
CA ARG A 192 -15.71 -6.90 -16.55
C ARG A 192 -16.00 -7.96 -17.62
N LEU A 193 -16.92 -7.68 -18.54
CA LEU A 193 -17.34 -8.65 -19.56
C LEU A 193 -16.24 -8.91 -20.60
N ASN A 194 -15.44 -7.90 -20.92
CA ASN A 194 -14.32 -8.03 -21.87
C ASN A 194 -13.18 -8.86 -21.25
N PHE A 195 -12.89 -8.61 -19.97
CA PHE A 195 -11.93 -9.37 -19.19
C PHE A 195 -12.34 -10.85 -19.12
N GLU A 196 -13.59 -11.15 -18.79
CA GLU A 196 -14.11 -12.53 -18.72
C GLU A 196 -13.96 -13.29 -20.03
N ARG A 197 -14.35 -12.65 -21.14
CA ARG A 197 -14.22 -13.26 -22.47
C ARG A 197 -12.76 -13.49 -22.85
N MET A 198 -11.86 -12.56 -22.52
CA MET A 198 -10.43 -12.72 -22.83
C MET A 198 -9.81 -13.85 -22.04
N VAL A 199 -10.10 -13.93 -20.74
CA VAL A 199 -9.66 -15.02 -19.86
C VAL A 199 -10.16 -16.36 -20.40
N PHE A 200 -11.47 -16.49 -20.67
CA PHE A 200 -12.07 -17.73 -21.19
C PHE A 200 -11.44 -18.19 -22.51
N ARG A 201 -11.22 -17.25 -23.45
CA ARG A 201 -10.59 -17.53 -24.75
C ARG A 201 -9.13 -17.96 -24.62
N ALA A 202 -8.37 -17.32 -23.73
CA ALA A 202 -6.94 -17.59 -23.55
C ALA A 202 -6.67 -18.93 -22.85
N THR A 203 -7.54 -19.31 -21.91
CA THR A 203 -7.44 -20.56 -21.12
C THR A 203 -8.25 -21.70 -21.71
N ARG A 204 -9.08 -21.45 -22.74
CA ARG A 204 -10.00 -22.42 -23.36
C ARG A 204 -10.97 -23.05 -22.35
N GLY A 205 -11.38 -22.29 -21.34
CA GLY A 205 -12.27 -22.76 -20.28
C GLY A 205 -11.60 -23.57 -19.16
N ASN A 206 -10.27 -23.68 -19.15
CA ASN A 206 -9.53 -24.41 -18.10
C ASN A 206 -9.31 -23.60 -16.80
N CYS A 207 -10.01 -22.47 -16.64
CA CYS A 207 -9.99 -21.69 -15.41
C CYS A 207 -11.42 -21.40 -14.96
N PHE A 208 -11.63 -21.45 -13.65
CA PHE A 208 -12.90 -21.08 -13.05
C PHE A 208 -12.80 -19.66 -12.51
N MET A 209 -13.74 -18.80 -12.87
CA MET A 209 -13.71 -17.39 -12.47
C MET A 209 -15.03 -16.96 -11.86
N ARG A 210 -14.94 -16.17 -10.78
CA ARG A 210 -16.08 -15.55 -10.10
C ARG A 210 -15.83 -14.06 -9.92
N PHE A 211 -16.89 -13.27 -10.08
CA PHE A 211 -16.90 -11.84 -9.79
C PHE A 211 -17.79 -11.54 -8.60
N SER A 212 -17.42 -10.52 -7.84
CA SER A 212 -18.21 -9.91 -6.79
C SER A 212 -18.20 -8.39 -7.00
N ALA A 213 -19.37 -7.75 -6.91
CA ALA A 213 -19.45 -6.28 -6.97
C ALA A 213 -18.91 -5.68 -5.67
N ILE A 214 -18.16 -4.59 -5.79
CA ILE A 214 -17.79 -3.75 -4.67
C ILE A 214 -18.86 -2.66 -4.58
N ASP A 215 -19.67 -2.70 -3.52
CA ASP A 215 -20.83 -1.80 -3.38
C ASP A 215 -20.41 -0.35 -3.12
N GLU A 216 -19.18 -0.14 -2.67
CA GLU A 216 -18.66 1.18 -2.36
C GLU A 216 -17.90 1.79 -3.53
N LEU A 217 -18.34 2.99 -3.92
CA LEU A 217 -17.75 3.76 -5.01
C LEU A 217 -16.36 4.28 -4.60
N LEU A 218 -15.32 3.77 -5.26
CA LEU A 218 -13.95 4.22 -5.06
C LEU A 218 -13.67 5.41 -5.97
N ALA A 219 -13.26 6.54 -5.39
CA ALA A 219 -12.98 7.75 -6.15
C ALA A 219 -11.58 7.69 -6.77
N ASP A 220 -11.46 7.94 -8.07
CA ASP A 220 -10.15 8.00 -8.71
C ASP A 220 -9.31 9.18 -8.20
N PRO A 221 -8.01 8.99 -7.90
CA PRO A 221 -7.18 9.99 -7.22
C PRO A 221 -6.92 11.26 -8.04
N GLY A 222 -7.06 11.20 -9.36
CA GLY A 222 -6.83 12.36 -10.25
C GLY A 222 -8.12 13.09 -10.67
N THR A 223 -9.22 12.35 -10.85
CA THR A 223 -10.48 12.91 -11.37
C THR A 223 -11.52 13.14 -10.27
N GLY A 224 -11.38 12.48 -9.12
CA GLY A 224 -12.37 12.51 -8.04
C GLY A 224 -13.69 11.84 -8.40
N VAL A 225 -13.76 11.14 -9.54
CA VAL A 225 -14.95 10.46 -10.01
C VAL A 225 -15.05 9.11 -9.33
N ALA A 226 -16.24 8.82 -8.80
CA ALA A 226 -16.62 7.52 -8.28
C ALA A 226 -16.65 6.48 -9.41
N VAL A 227 -15.79 5.47 -9.35
CA VAL A 227 -15.76 4.34 -10.29
C VAL A 227 -16.24 3.08 -9.61
N GLU A 228 -17.24 2.43 -10.23
CA GLU A 228 -17.69 1.10 -9.82
C GLU A 228 -16.68 0.04 -10.23
N LYS A 229 -16.38 -0.87 -9.30
CA LYS A 229 -15.38 -1.92 -9.50
C LYS A 229 -15.92 -3.29 -9.08
N HIS A 230 -15.42 -4.33 -9.72
CA HIS A 230 -15.68 -5.72 -9.35
C HIS A 230 -14.40 -6.40 -8.90
N ALA A 231 -14.47 -7.04 -7.73
CA ALA A 231 -13.46 -7.99 -7.29
C ALA A 231 -13.66 -9.33 -8.04
N PHE A 232 -12.57 -10.01 -8.35
CA PHE A 232 -12.62 -11.30 -9.02
C PHE A 232 -11.67 -12.32 -8.41
N VAL A 233 -11.99 -13.60 -8.61
CA VAL A 233 -11.17 -14.76 -8.24
C VAL A 233 -11.07 -15.68 -9.43
N ILE A 234 -9.86 -16.08 -9.78
CA ILE A 234 -9.58 -17.06 -10.83
C ILE A 234 -8.85 -18.24 -10.21
N PHE A 235 -9.45 -19.42 -10.29
CA PHE A 235 -8.83 -20.68 -9.92
C PHE A 235 -8.22 -21.35 -11.15
N PHE A 236 -6.96 -21.79 -11.03
CA PHE A 236 -6.21 -22.48 -12.09
C PHE A 236 -5.21 -23.46 -11.49
N GLN A 237 -4.78 -24.43 -12.29
CA GLN A 237 -3.86 -25.48 -11.83
C GLN A 237 -2.44 -25.33 -12.42
N SER A 238 -2.30 -24.75 -13.62
CA SER A 238 -1.04 -24.75 -14.38
C SER A 238 -0.27 -23.44 -14.27
N GLN A 239 1.05 -23.52 -14.14
CA GLN A 239 1.96 -22.36 -14.19
C GLN A 239 1.93 -21.63 -15.55
N PHE A 240 1.69 -22.36 -16.64
CA PHE A 240 1.57 -21.74 -17.97
C PHE A 240 0.32 -20.86 -18.08
N ILE A 241 -0.78 -21.28 -17.44
CA ILE A 241 -2.01 -20.48 -17.34
C ILE A 241 -1.74 -19.26 -16.44
N GLU A 242 -0.99 -19.42 -15.36
CA GLU A 242 -0.60 -18.31 -14.47
C GLU A 242 0.08 -17.17 -15.26
N THR A 243 1.09 -17.49 -16.08
CA THR A 243 1.80 -16.48 -16.87
C THR A 243 0.88 -15.78 -17.88
N LYS A 244 -0.07 -16.51 -18.47
CA LYS A 244 -1.06 -15.92 -19.38
C LYS A 244 -2.04 -15.00 -18.63
N LEU A 245 -2.55 -15.45 -17.48
CA LEU A 245 -3.48 -14.67 -16.67
C LEU A 245 -2.84 -13.38 -16.17
N ARG A 246 -1.59 -13.43 -15.69
CA ARG A 246 -0.84 -12.23 -15.28
C ARG A 246 -0.75 -11.21 -16.41
N LYS A 247 -0.39 -11.64 -17.62
CA LYS A 247 -0.33 -10.76 -18.81
C LYS A 247 -1.69 -10.14 -19.16
N ILE A 248 -2.77 -10.90 -19.01
CA ILE A 248 -4.13 -10.38 -19.26
C ILE A 248 -4.50 -9.36 -18.18
N CYS A 249 -4.26 -9.64 -16.90
CA CYS A 249 -4.48 -8.70 -15.82
C CYS A 249 -3.69 -7.40 -16.03
N ASP A 250 -2.41 -7.49 -16.42
CA ASP A 250 -1.57 -6.32 -16.71
C ASP A 250 -2.15 -5.49 -17.88
N ALA A 251 -2.71 -6.14 -18.91
CA ALA A 251 -3.30 -5.47 -20.07
C ALA A 251 -4.61 -4.72 -19.78
N PHE A 252 -5.38 -5.18 -18.78
CA PHE A 252 -6.62 -4.53 -18.34
C PHE A 252 -6.41 -3.63 -17.11
N HIS A 253 -5.15 -3.35 -16.75
CA HIS A 253 -4.81 -2.63 -15.51
C HIS A 253 -5.48 -3.22 -14.25
N ALA A 254 -5.74 -4.52 -14.29
CA ALA A 254 -6.34 -5.24 -13.18
C ALA A 254 -5.26 -5.47 -12.12
N ARG A 255 -5.44 -4.88 -10.94
CA ARG A 255 -4.50 -5.06 -9.85
C ARG A 255 -4.61 -6.48 -9.31
N ILE A 256 -3.50 -7.21 -9.36
CA ILE A 256 -3.40 -8.57 -8.83
C ILE A 256 -3.00 -8.48 -7.37
N ASP A 257 -3.92 -8.84 -6.49
CA ASP A 257 -3.63 -8.98 -5.07
C ASP A 257 -3.54 -10.48 -4.74
N THR A 258 -2.43 -10.91 -4.15
CA THR A 258 -2.23 -12.32 -3.81
C THR A 258 -2.74 -12.60 -2.39
N ILE A 259 -3.98 -13.07 -2.27
CA ILE A 259 -4.48 -13.60 -0.99
C ILE A 259 -3.58 -14.74 -0.48
N GLU A 260 -2.91 -15.48 -1.39
CA GLU A 260 -1.88 -16.47 -1.04
C GLU A 260 -0.79 -15.89 -0.14
N PHE A 261 -0.42 -14.61 -0.28
CA PHE A 261 0.57 -13.98 0.60
C PHE A 261 0.02 -13.82 2.02
N VAL A 262 -1.21 -13.34 2.18
CA VAL A 262 -1.86 -13.16 3.49
C VAL A 262 -2.09 -14.52 4.16
N LEU A 263 -2.57 -15.51 3.43
CA LEU A 263 -2.77 -16.87 3.96
C LEU A 263 -1.43 -17.54 4.32
N ASN A 264 -0.39 -17.35 3.52
CA ASN A 264 0.95 -17.83 3.86
C ASN A 264 1.50 -17.12 5.10
N MET A 265 1.26 -15.81 5.25
CA MET A 265 1.63 -15.08 6.46
C MET A 265 0.91 -15.64 7.68
N VAL A 266 -0.41 -15.83 7.63
CA VAL A 266 -1.18 -16.40 8.75
C VAL A 266 -0.74 -17.82 9.07
N SER A 267 -0.49 -18.67 8.07
CA SER A 267 0.03 -20.03 8.26
C SER A 267 1.41 -20.03 8.92
N ASN A 268 2.28 -19.10 8.51
CA ASN A 268 3.59 -18.93 9.12
C ASN A 268 3.45 -18.42 10.57
N THR A 269 2.61 -17.42 10.83
CA THR A 269 2.34 -16.89 12.17
C THR A 269 1.74 -17.96 13.10
N ALA A 270 0.79 -18.77 12.63
CA ALA A 270 0.24 -19.89 13.39
C ALA A 270 1.32 -20.93 13.73
N SER A 271 2.26 -21.16 12.81
CA SER A 271 3.41 -22.05 13.06
C SER A 271 4.34 -21.50 14.15
N TYR A 272 4.53 -20.17 14.22
CA TYR A 272 5.29 -19.52 15.30
C TYR A 272 4.49 -19.42 16.62
N LEU A 273 3.18 -19.28 16.57
CA LEU A 273 2.32 -19.25 17.76
C LEU A 273 2.39 -20.58 18.52
N ARG A 274 2.55 -21.71 17.82
CA ARG A 274 2.81 -23.02 18.45
C ARG A 274 4.09 -23.03 19.27
N LEU A 275 5.17 -22.45 18.75
CA LEU A 275 6.44 -22.32 19.47
C LEU A 275 6.30 -21.40 20.69
N TRP A 276 5.57 -20.30 20.52
CA TRP A 276 5.28 -19.37 21.61
C TRP A 276 4.43 -19.99 22.72
N ALA A 277 3.44 -20.82 22.37
CA ALA A 277 2.59 -21.51 23.34
C ALA A 277 3.37 -22.54 24.17
N LEU A 278 4.32 -23.25 23.55
CA LEU A 278 5.25 -24.11 24.27
C LEU A 278 6.17 -23.27 25.20
N SER A 279 6.70 -22.16 24.67
CA SER A 279 7.26 -21.01 25.40
C SER A 279 6.62 -20.76 26.75
N LEU A 280 5.30 -20.52 26.68
CA LEU A 280 4.45 -20.13 27.78
C LEU A 280 4.21 -21.32 28.74
N ALA A 281 3.90 -22.50 28.21
CA ALA A 281 3.69 -23.70 29.01
C ALA A 281 4.92 -24.07 29.85
N HIS A 282 6.11 -23.89 29.29
CA HIS A 282 7.36 -24.08 30.01
C HIS A 282 7.46 -23.11 31.21
N SER A 283 7.22 -21.81 30.98
CA SER A 283 7.27 -20.80 32.04
C SER A 283 6.35 -21.14 33.21
N GLU A 284 5.13 -21.59 32.93
CA GLU A 284 4.16 -22.00 33.96
C GLU A 284 4.54 -23.31 34.67
N LEU A 285 5.12 -24.26 33.94
CA LEU A 285 5.55 -25.53 34.53
C LEU A 285 6.76 -25.34 35.46
N SER A 286 7.64 -24.38 35.16
CA SER A 286 8.76 -23.98 36.03
C SER A 286 8.27 -23.37 37.34
N THR A 287 7.26 -22.47 37.29
CA THR A 287 6.69 -21.86 38.51
C THR A 287 5.98 -22.89 39.37
N VAL A 288 5.21 -23.82 38.78
CA VAL A 288 4.53 -24.90 39.51
C VAL A 288 5.54 -25.84 40.18
N PHE A 289 6.63 -26.22 39.51
CA PHE A 289 7.65 -27.05 40.13
C PHE A 289 8.38 -26.33 41.26
N PHE A 290 8.63 -25.03 41.13
CA PHE A 290 9.23 -24.24 42.21
C PHE A 290 8.29 -24.18 43.43
N GLU A 291 7.00 -23.93 43.21
CA GLU A 291 6.00 -23.88 44.29
C GLU A 291 5.80 -25.26 44.96
N LYS A 292 5.65 -26.33 44.16
CA LYS A 292 5.32 -27.67 44.69
C LYS A 292 6.53 -28.42 45.24
N ALA A 293 7.74 -28.23 44.71
CA ALA A 293 8.93 -28.95 45.18
C ALA A 293 9.74 -28.16 46.21
N MET A 294 10.05 -26.90 45.95
CA MET A 294 10.89 -26.07 46.84
C MET A 294 10.07 -25.48 47.99
N LEU A 295 8.95 -24.81 47.70
CA LEU A 295 8.15 -24.14 48.74
C LEU A 295 7.54 -25.15 49.73
N SER A 296 7.09 -26.32 49.25
CA SER A 296 6.58 -27.39 50.11
C SER A 296 7.63 -27.99 51.04
N THR A 297 8.90 -28.07 50.63
CA THR A 297 9.97 -28.68 51.43
C THR A 297 10.61 -27.69 52.41
N ILE A 298 10.60 -26.39 52.07
CA ILE A 298 10.98 -25.30 52.99
C ILE A 298 10.01 -25.22 54.18
N ASN A 299 8.70 -25.39 53.95
CA ASN A 299 7.70 -25.36 55.03
C ASN A 299 7.76 -26.56 56.00
N MET A 300 8.55 -27.60 55.70
CA MET A 300 8.70 -28.78 56.55
C MET A 300 9.85 -28.66 57.58
N ASP A 301 10.61 -27.56 57.58
CA ASP A 301 11.68 -27.19 58.55
C ASP A 301 12.74 -28.27 58.87
N SER A 302 12.83 -29.30 58.02
CA SER A 302 13.80 -30.39 58.16
C SER A 302 14.95 -30.19 57.18
N PHE A 303 16.17 -30.06 57.71
CA PHE A 303 17.38 -29.89 56.91
C PHE A 303 17.57 -30.99 55.85
N VAL A 304 17.23 -32.24 56.21
CA VAL A 304 17.33 -33.39 55.31
C VAL A 304 16.26 -33.33 54.22
N ALA A 305 15.04 -32.92 54.55
CA ALA A 305 13.95 -32.80 53.59
C ALA A 305 14.20 -31.67 52.56
N ILE A 306 14.82 -30.56 52.99
CA ILE A 306 15.21 -29.46 52.10
C ILE A 306 16.29 -29.92 51.12
N PHE A 307 17.29 -30.68 51.57
CA PHE A 307 18.36 -31.17 50.70
C PHE A 307 17.83 -32.15 49.64
N ILE A 308 16.92 -33.06 50.04
CA ILE A 308 16.26 -33.99 49.11
C ILE A 308 15.32 -33.25 48.16
N GLY A 309 14.54 -32.28 48.67
CA GLY A 309 13.67 -31.42 47.88
C GLY A 309 14.42 -30.63 46.80
N PHE A 310 15.57 -30.06 47.17
CA PHE A 310 16.45 -29.37 46.24
C PHE A 310 17.02 -30.30 45.16
N ALA A 311 17.43 -31.53 45.53
CA ALA A 311 17.92 -32.50 44.56
C ALA A 311 16.83 -32.92 43.56
N ILE A 312 15.59 -33.12 44.01
CA ILE A 312 14.44 -33.45 43.14
C ILE A 312 14.09 -32.26 42.25
N PHE A 313 14.05 -31.04 42.81
CA PHE A 313 13.81 -29.82 42.05
C PHE A 313 14.88 -29.63 40.97
N ALA A 314 16.17 -29.72 41.32
CA ALA A 314 17.28 -29.58 40.41
C ALA A 314 17.26 -30.65 39.30
N GLY A 315 16.97 -31.91 39.64
CA GLY A 315 16.86 -33.00 38.67
C GLY A 315 15.68 -32.82 37.71
N THR A 316 14.52 -32.40 38.21
CA THR A 316 13.33 -32.17 37.39
C THR A 316 13.50 -30.95 36.48
N THR A 317 14.10 -29.87 37.01
CA THR A 317 14.45 -28.68 36.25
C THR A 317 15.45 -29.04 35.14
N PHE A 318 16.53 -29.76 35.46
CA PHE A 318 17.49 -30.19 34.44
C PHE A 318 16.84 -31.09 33.36
N GLY A 319 16.04 -32.08 33.76
CA GLY A 319 15.40 -33.00 32.83
C GLY A 319 14.35 -32.35 31.94
N VAL A 320 13.43 -31.59 32.53
CA VAL A 320 12.31 -31.01 31.78
C VAL A 320 12.71 -29.69 31.11
N ILE A 321 13.36 -28.77 31.83
CA ILE A 321 13.69 -27.44 31.29
C ILE A 321 14.87 -27.50 30.33
N LEU A 322 15.92 -28.30 30.61
CA LEU A 322 17.12 -28.30 29.77
C LEU A 322 17.04 -29.38 28.67
N CYS A 323 16.73 -30.63 29.02
CA CYS A 323 16.80 -31.73 28.04
C CYS A 323 15.59 -31.75 27.08
N MET A 324 14.37 -31.48 27.55
CA MET A 324 13.18 -31.48 26.68
C MET A 324 13.25 -30.32 25.67
N ASP A 325 13.58 -29.12 26.13
CA ASP A 325 13.63 -27.92 25.28
C ASP A 325 14.71 -27.99 24.20
N VAL A 326 15.88 -28.54 24.51
CA VAL A 326 16.94 -28.74 23.52
C VAL A 326 16.47 -29.69 22.43
N LEU A 327 15.78 -30.77 22.81
CA LEU A 327 15.21 -31.73 21.86
C LEU A 327 14.13 -31.06 20.99
N GLU A 328 13.28 -30.22 21.58
CA GLU A 328 12.19 -29.56 20.89
C GLU A 328 12.70 -28.48 19.92
N CYS A 329 13.64 -27.64 20.34
CA CYS A 329 14.33 -26.68 19.47
C CYS A 329 15.03 -27.39 18.30
N PHE A 330 15.66 -28.55 18.57
CA PHE A 330 16.32 -29.35 17.54
C PHE A 330 15.32 -29.92 16.52
N LEU A 331 14.22 -30.52 16.96
CA LEU A 331 13.18 -31.06 16.07
C LEU A 331 12.49 -29.95 15.27
N HIS A 332 12.30 -28.77 15.87
CA HIS A 332 11.78 -27.61 15.18
C HIS A 332 12.74 -27.07 14.11
N ALA A 333 14.04 -27.00 14.41
CA ALA A 333 15.07 -26.65 13.44
C ALA A 333 15.11 -27.66 12.28
N LEU A 334 15.01 -28.95 12.58
CA LEU A 334 14.98 -30.03 11.58
C LEU A 334 13.75 -29.90 10.67
N ARG A 335 12.58 -29.59 11.23
CA ARG A 335 11.36 -29.33 10.45
C ARG A 335 11.50 -28.11 9.55
N LEU A 336 12.01 -27.00 10.06
CA LEU A 336 12.26 -25.79 9.27
C LEU A 336 13.23 -26.08 8.12
N HIS A 337 14.32 -26.80 8.42
CA HIS A 337 15.28 -27.23 7.41
C HIS A 337 14.62 -28.11 6.35
N TRP A 338 13.77 -29.07 6.75
CA TRP A 338 13.01 -29.90 5.81
C TRP A 338 12.08 -29.07 4.92
N VAL A 339 11.26 -28.20 5.50
CA VAL A 339 10.28 -27.37 4.77
C VAL A 339 10.97 -26.36 3.86
N GLU A 340 12.02 -25.69 4.34
CA GLU A 340 12.73 -24.69 3.53
C GLU A 340 13.60 -25.33 2.45
N PHE A 341 14.29 -26.44 2.76
CA PHE A 341 15.11 -27.16 1.79
C PHE A 341 14.25 -27.76 0.67
N GLN A 342 13.17 -28.47 1.03
CA GLN A 342 12.28 -29.08 0.04
C GLN A 342 11.32 -28.09 -0.63
N GLY A 343 11.03 -26.95 0.01
CA GLY A 343 10.15 -25.92 -0.54
C GLY A 343 10.86 -24.91 -1.44
N LYS A 344 12.04 -24.41 -1.05
CA LYS A 344 12.76 -23.35 -1.77
C LYS A 344 13.82 -23.88 -2.73
N PHE A 345 14.54 -24.93 -2.36
CA PHE A 345 15.74 -25.37 -3.08
C PHE A 345 15.52 -26.63 -3.93
N TYR A 346 14.57 -27.48 -3.55
CA TYR A 346 14.21 -28.66 -4.33
C TYR A 346 13.11 -28.33 -5.35
N LYS A 347 13.53 -27.99 -6.57
CA LYS A 347 12.66 -28.09 -7.75
C LYS A 347 12.91 -29.46 -8.34
N ALA A 348 11.90 -30.32 -8.37
CA ALA A 348 11.97 -31.64 -9.00
C ALA A 348 12.10 -31.55 -10.55
N ASP A 349 12.87 -30.58 -11.07
CA ASP A 349 13.21 -30.42 -12.49
C ASP A 349 14.39 -31.35 -12.82
N GLY A 350 14.13 -32.66 -12.74
CA GLY A 350 15.02 -33.65 -13.32
C GLY A 350 14.90 -33.60 -14.84
N ILE A 351 15.99 -33.30 -15.53
CA ILE A 351 16.06 -33.52 -16.98
C ILE A 351 16.20 -35.02 -17.18
N ALA A 352 15.23 -35.67 -17.84
CA ALA A 352 15.38 -37.06 -18.23
C ALA A 352 16.66 -37.19 -19.07
N PHE A 353 17.59 -38.03 -18.63
CA PHE A 353 18.87 -38.25 -19.31
C PHE A 353 18.60 -38.76 -20.72
N ASN A 354 18.83 -37.92 -21.72
CA ASN A 354 18.70 -38.27 -23.12
C ASN A 354 20.11 -38.56 -23.66
N PRO A 355 20.49 -39.85 -23.86
CA PRO A 355 21.81 -40.18 -24.35
C PRO A 355 21.97 -39.66 -25.79
N LEU A 356 23.05 -38.92 -26.04
CA LEU A 356 23.39 -38.41 -27.36
C LEU A 356 23.66 -39.59 -28.32
N ARG A 357 22.68 -39.93 -29.18
CA ARG A 357 22.84 -40.96 -30.21
C ARG A 357 23.39 -40.30 -31.48
N LEU A 358 24.64 -40.65 -31.82
CA LEU A 358 25.34 -40.18 -33.04
C LEU A 358 24.57 -40.42 -34.36
N LYS A 359 23.57 -41.30 -34.38
CA LYS A 359 22.71 -41.54 -35.55
C LYS A 359 21.81 -40.34 -35.89
N ASP A 360 21.33 -39.61 -34.88
CA ASP A 360 20.41 -38.48 -35.08
C ASP A 360 21.16 -37.23 -35.59
N LEU A 361 22.41 -37.06 -35.15
CA LEU A 361 23.32 -35.99 -35.59
C LEU A 361 23.73 -36.13 -37.07
N ARG A 362 23.77 -37.35 -37.60
CA ARG A 362 24.04 -37.60 -39.02
C ARG A 362 22.82 -37.27 -39.89
N SER A 363 21.61 -37.50 -39.39
CA SER A 363 20.38 -37.17 -40.12
C SER A 363 20.13 -35.66 -40.27
N SER A 364 20.65 -34.83 -39.35
CA SER A 364 20.55 -33.37 -39.42
C SER A 364 21.68 -32.69 -40.20
N MET A 365 22.71 -33.43 -40.62
CA MET A 365 23.76 -32.93 -41.53
C MET A 365 23.49 -33.31 -42.99
N ASP A 366 22.65 -34.32 -43.23
CA ASP A 366 22.22 -34.75 -44.57
C ASP A 366 20.88 -34.09 -45.02
N SER A 367 20.35 -33.14 -44.25
CA SER A 367 19.22 -32.26 -44.56
C SER A 367 19.64 -30.79 -44.48
#